data_AF-A0A520IU94-F1
#
_entry.id   AF-A0A520IU94-F1
#
_cell.length_a   1.000
_cell.length_b   1.000
_cell.length_c   1.000
_cell.angle_alpha   90.00
_cell.angle_beta   90.00
_cell.angle_gamma   90.00
#
_symmetry.space_group_name_H-M   'P 1'
#
loop_
_entity.id
_entity.type
_entity.pdbx_description
1 polymer ?
#
loop_
_entity_poly.entity_id
_entity_poly.type
_entity_poly.pdbx_seq_one_letter_code
_entity_poly.pdbx_strand_id
1 'polypeptide(L)'
;MPEKTAKTWDPAVVRTWLERRVVAARADQVVAERGGYEFQDDCDKATAEEMVCSLMLKGRTTPDTQEALSTALRTLLDRDEYLWRGVYNDTRFDRHVRSYVKRLIKMGKTNDGFDKVAHYQ
;
A
#
# COMPACT_ATOMS: atom_id res chain seq x y z
N MET A 1 4.06 -31.02 10.84
CA MET A 1 3.76 -29.69 10.28
C MET A 1 3.47 -28.78 11.46
N PRO A 2 4.27 -27.75 11.77
CA PRO A 2 3.92 -26.84 12.83
C PRO A 2 2.66 -26.07 12.43
N GLU A 3 1.62 -26.21 13.25
CA GLU A 3 0.36 -25.49 13.14
C GLU A 3 0.67 -24.00 13.32
N LYS A 4 0.67 -23.24 12.22
CA LYS A 4 0.88 -21.79 12.24
C LYS A 4 -0.35 -21.21 12.95
N THR A 5 -0.24 -20.94 14.25
CA THR A 5 -1.28 -20.28 15.04
C THR A 5 -1.68 -19.01 14.30
N ALA A 6 -2.98 -18.89 13.98
CA ALA A 6 -3.48 -17.74 13.26
C ALA A 6 -3.22 -16.48 14.10
N LYS A 7 -2.42 -15.56 13.56
CA LYS A 7 -2.12 -14.30 14.24
C LYS A 7 -3.42 -13.51 14.40
N THR A 8 -3.73 -13.07 15.61
CA THR A 8 -4.89 -12.20 15.87
C THR A 8 -4.70 -10.87 15.14
N TRP A 9 -5.76 -10.34 14.53
CA TRP A 9 -5.75 -9.03 13.88
C TRP A 9 -5.53 -7.93 14.92
N ASP A 10 -4.49 -7.12 14.75
CA ASP A 10 -4.22 -5.96 15.59
C ASP A 10 -4.32 -4.68 14.73
N PRO A 11 -5.38 -3.87 14.91
CA PRO A 11 -5.60 -2.69 14.10
C PRO A 11 -4.54 -1.60 14.33
N ALA A 12 -3.91 -1.54 15.51
CA ALA A 12 -2.86 -0.57 15.79
C ALA A 12 -1.57 -0.91 15.02
N VAL A 13 -1.24 -2.20 14.91
CA VAL A 13 -0.10 -2.67 14.09
C VAL A 13 -0.34 -2.35 12.63
N VAL A 14 -1.53 -2.64 12.10
CA VAL A 14 -1.88 -2.38 10.69
C VAL A 14 -1.86 -0.89 10.38
N ARG A 15 -2.41 -0.05 11.27
CA ARG A 15 -2.38 1.41 11.13
C ARG A 15 -0.95 1.94 11.10
N THR A 16 -0.13 1.53 12.07
CA THR A 16 1.28 1.93 12.14
C THR A 16 2.04 1.50 10.89
N TRP A 17 1.76 0.29 10.38
CA TRP A 17 2.36 -0.20 9.14
C TRP A 17 1.99 0.67 7.95
N LEU A 18 0.70 0.98 7.76
CA LEU A 18 0.22 1.84 6.67
C LEU A 18 0.84 3.24 6.74
N GLU A 19 0.90 3.85 7.92
CA GLU A 19 1.50 5.18 8.13
C GLU A 19 2.99 5.19 7.74
N ARG A 20 3.73 4.18 8.16
CA ARG A 20 5.15 4.06 7.83
C ARG A 20 5.38 3.77 6.35
N ARG A 21 4.49 3.01 5.68
CA ARG A 21 4.54 2.82 4.22
C ARG A 21 4.29 4.13 3.47
N VAL A 22 3.38 4.99 3.94
CA VAL A 22 3.19 6.33 3.36
C VAL A 22 4.47 7.16 3.45
N VAL A 23 5.15 7.17 4.61
CA VAL A 23 6.41 7.90 4.79
C VAL A 23 7.51 7.34 3.88
N ALA A 24 7.67 6.02 3.87
CA ALA A 24 8.62 5.31 3.01
C ALA A 24 8.41 5.62 1.53
N ALA A 25 7.18 5.48 1.05
CA ALA A 25 6.82 5.73 -0.34
C ALA A 25 7.14 7.16 -0.78
N ARG A 26 6.92 8.16 0.08
CA ARG A 26 7.29 9.56 -0.20
C ARG A 26 8.80 9.74 -0.28
N ALA A 27 9.56 9.08 0.58
CA ALA A 27 11.03 9.13 0.51
C ALA A 27 11.55 8.48 -0.79
N ASP A 28 10.96 7.34 -1.17
CA ASP A 28 11.30 6.63 -2.42
C ASP A 28 10.96 7.48 -3.66
N GLN A 29 9.83 8.22 -3.65
CA GLN A 29 9.49 9.20 -4.70
C GLN A 29 10.61 10.24 -4.85
N VAL A 30 11.04 10.89 -3.74
CA VAL A 30 12.10 11.92 -3.78
C VAL A 30 13.43 11.36 -4.31
N VAL A 31 13.78 10.13 -3.94
CA VAL A 31 14.99 9.47 -4.47
C VAL A 31 14.88 9.23 -5.97
N ALA A 32 13.73 8.73 -6.44
CA ALA A 32 13.48 8.48 -7.85
C ALA A 32 13.46 9.78 -8.67
N GLU A 33 12.82 10.84 -8.18
CA GLU A 33 12.77 12.15 -8.82
C GLU A 33 14.18 12.72 -9.07
N ARG A 34 15.09 12.54 -8.11
CA ARG A 34 16.50 12.97 -8.26
C ARG A 34 17.26 12.19 -9.33
N GLY A 35 16.85 10.95 -9.60
CA GLY A 35 17.40 10.12 -10.66
C GLY A 35 16.91 10.50 -12.06
N GLY A 36 15.85 11.30 -12.18
CA GLY A 36 15.32 11.80 -13.45
C GLY A 36 14.54 10.75 -14.26
N TYR A 37 14.58 10.87 -15.59
CA TYR A 37 13.70 10.11 -16.50
C TYR A 37 13.77 8.59 -16.32
N GLU A 38 14.97 8.04 -16.06
CA GLU A 38 15.20 6.60 -15.91
C GLU A 38 14.46 6.00 -14.71
N PHE A 39 14.13 6.81 -13.70
CA PHE A 39 13.51 6.37 -12.45
C PHE A 39 12.03 6.75 -12.35
N GLN A 40 11.41 7.23 -13.42
CA GLN A 40 9.98 7.58 -13.40
C GLN A 40 9.07 6.37 -13.10
N ASP A 41 9.46 5.15 -13.51
CA ASP A 41 8.71 3.93 -13.13
C ASP A 41 8.77 3.68 -11.62
N ASP A 42 9.93 3.85 -11.01
CA ASP A 42 10.10 3.73 -9.56
C ASP A 42 9.30 4.81 -8.82
N CYS A 43 9.27 6.04 -9.35
CA CYS A 43 8.45 7.10 -8.80
C CYS A 43 6.94 6.77 -8.90
N ASP A 44 6.45 6.30 -10.04
CA ASP A 44 5.04 5.91 -10.20
C ASP A 44 4.67 4.74 -9.28
N LYS A 45 5.59 3.79 -9.09
CA LYS A 45 5.41 2.66 -8.17
C LYS A 45 5.32 3.12 -6.71
N ALA A 46 6.21 4.02 -6.30
CA ALA A 46 6.18 4.61 -4.96
C ALA A 46 4.93 5.48 -4.76
N THR A 47 4.51 6.23 -5.78
CA THR A 47 3.28 7.03 -5.77
C THR A 47 2.04 6.15 -5.63
N ALA A 48 1.99 5.01 -6.33
CA ALA A 48 0.88 4.06 -6.24
C ALA A 48 0.74 3.50 -4.84
N GLU A 49 1.86 3.18 -4.21
CA GLU A 49 1.88 2.75 -2.82
C GLU A 49 1.39 3.84 -1.86
N GLU A 50 1.90 5.07 -1.97
CA GLU A 50 1.46 6.19 -1.13
C GLU A 50 -0.06 6.37 -1.22
N MET A 51 -0.61 6.37 -2.45
CA MET A 51 -2.03 6.52 -2.67
C MET A 51 -2.82 5.41 -1.96
N VAL A 52 -2.47 4.15 -2.19
CA VAL A 52 -3.22 3.02 -1.63
C VAL A 52 -3.20 3.07 -0.10
N CYS A 53 -2.01 3.24 0.51
CA CYS A 53 -1.90 3.30 1.97
C CYS A 53 -2.63 4.52 2.55
N SER A 54 -2.55 5.68 1.90
CA SER A 54 -3.25 6.90 2.33
C SER A 54 -4.77 6.74 2.27
N LEU A 55 -5.29 6.08 1.22
CA LEU A 55 -6.72 5.81 1.10
C LEU A 55 -7.22 4.84 2.18
N MET A 56 -6.43 3.81 2.53
CA MET A 56 -6.78 2.90 3.63
C MET A 56 -6.75 3.58 4.99
N LEU A 57 -5.89 4.58 5.19
CA LEU A 57 -5.87 5.40 6.42
C LEU A 57 -7.00 6.42 6.48
N LYS A 58 -7.45 6.93 5.32
CA LYS A 58 -8.56 7.90 5.25
C LYS A 58 -9.90 7.31 5.69
N GLY A 59 -10.11 6.00 5.45
CA GLY A 59 -11.27 5.28 5.96
C GLY A 59 -11.16 5.06 7.47
N ARG A 60 -11.98 5.76 8.26
CA ARG A 60 -11.87 5.79 9.74
C ARG A 60 -11.82 4.39 10.39
N THR A 61 -12.53 3.41 9.82
CA THR A 61 -12.62 2.04 10.33
C THR A 61 -11.94 1.00 9.44
N THR A 62 -11.32 1.42 8.35
CA THR A 62 -10.73 0.50 7.37
C THR A 62 -9.63 -0.40 7.95
N PRO A 63 -8.73 0.09 8.83
CA PRO A 63 -7.72 -0.77 9.47
C PRO A 63 -8.26 -1.59 10.66
N ASP A 64 -9.49 -1.33 11.13
CA ASP A 64 -9.99 -1.86 12.40
C ASP A 64 -10.24 -3.37 12.35
N THR A 65 -10.62 -3.89 11.18
CA THR A 65 -10.80 -5.33 10.97
C THR A 65 -10.19 -5.79 9.65
N GLN A 66 -9.86 -7.07 9.59
CA GLN A 66 -9.34 -7.71 8.38
C GLN A 66 -10.35 -7.61 7.23
N GLU A 67 -11.64 -7.77 7.53
CA GLU A 67 -12.75 -7.68 6.57
C GLU A 67 -12.94 -6.25 6.05
N ALA A 68 -12.85 -5.24 6.92
CA ALA A 68 -12.98 -3.83 6.54
C ALA A 68 -11.87 -3.42 5.57
N LEU A 69 -10.62 -3.81 5.87
CA LEU A 69 -9.48 -3.57 4.98
C LEU A 69 -9.65 -4.31 3.65
N SER A 70 -10.02 -5.60 3.71
CA SER A 70 -10.21 -6.43 2.51
C SER A 70 -11.33 -5.92 1.61
N THR A 71 -12.40 -5.37 2.19
CA THR A 71 -13.52 -4.75 1.47
C THR A 71 -13.08 -3.46 0.81
N ALA A 72 -12.45 -2.55 1.56
CA ALA A 72 -11.97 -1.27 1.03
C ALA A 72 -10.96 -1.45 -0.13
N LEU A 73 -10.06 -2.44 -0.03
CA LEU A 73 -9.11 -2.76 -1.09
C LEU A 73 -9.79 -3.31 -2.35
N ARG A 74 -10.83 -4.15 -2.21
CA ARG A 74 -11.60 -4.62 -3.38
C ARG A 74 -12.37 -3.48 -4.03
N THR A 75 -13.05 -2.64 -3.24
CA THR A 75 -13.72 -1.44 -3.75
C THR A 75 -12.76 -0.51 -4.48
N LEU A 76 -11.52 -0.39 -4.02
CA LEU A 76 -10.49 0.36 -4.75
C LEU A 76 -10.11 -0.33 -6.06
N LEU A 77 -10.01 -1.66 -6.09
CA LEU A 77 -9.67 -2.42 -7.30
C LEU A 77 -10.74 -2.29 -8.40
N ASP A 78 -11.99 -2.12 -8.01
CA ASP A 78 -13.15 -2.00 -8.92
C ASP A 78 -13.26 -0.63 -9.59
N ARG A 79 -12.38 0.33 -9.28
CA ARG A 79 -12.32 1.61 -9.98
C ARG A 79 -11.76 1.44 -11.40
N ASP A 80 -12.33 2.19 -12.33
CA ASP A 80 -11.86 2.24 -13.72
C ASP A 80 -10.50 2.92 -13.82
N GLU A 81 -10.35 4.06 -13.14
CA GLU A 81 -9.15 4.91 -13.17
C GLU A 81 -8.69 5.31 -11.76
N TYR A 82 -7.38 5.58 -11.63
CA TYR A 82 -6.78 6.08 -10.40
C TYR A 82 -6.16 7.46 -10.61
N LEU A 83 -6.79 8.48 -10.03
CA LEU A 83 -6.28 9.85 -10.09
C LEU A 83 -5.47 10.19 -8.84
N TRP A 84 -4.18 10.51 -9.04
CA TRP A 84 -3.28 10.96 -7.99
C TRP A 84 -2.25 11.97 -8.53
N ARG A 85 -1.65 12.74 -7.62
CA ARG A 85 -0.59 13.70 -7.97
C ARG A 85 0.77 12.99 -8.09
N GLY A 86 1.72 13.62 -8.79
CA GLY A 86 3.09 13.12 -8.88
C GLY A 86 3.25 11.89 -9.80
N VAL A 87 2.22 11.60 -10.61
CA VAL A 87 2.22 10.52 -11.59
C VAL A 87 2.83 11.01 -12.90
N TYR A 88 3.78 10.24 -13.43
CA TYR A 88 4.41 10.49 -14.73
C TYR A 88 3.68 9.80 -15.87
N ASN A 89 3.13 8.60 -15.62
CA ASN A 89 2.39 7.84 -16.62
C ASN A 89 1.20 7.12 -16.00
N ASP A 90 -0.02 7.56 -16.34
CA ASP A 90 -1.26 7.05 -15.75
C ASP A 90 -1.46 5.54 -15.99
N THR A 91 -1.14 5.04 -17.19
CA THR A 91 -1.32 3.60 -17.50
C THR A 91 -0.39 2.72 -16.66
N ARG A 92 0.84 3.19 -16.45
CA ARG A 92 1.85 2.50 -15.63
C ARG A 92 1.50 2.58 -14.16
N PHE A 93 1.10 3.75 -13.69
CA PHE A 93 0.60 3.98 -12.35
C PHE A 93 -0.59 3.08 -12.02
N ASP A 94 -1.60 3.01 -12.88
CA ASP A 94 -2.77 2.14 -12.72
C ASP A 94 -2.37 0.68 -12.53
N ARG A 95 -1.40 0.20 -13.31
CA ARG A 95 -0.86 -1.15 -13.15
C ARG A 95 -0.22 -1.36 -11.78
N HIS A 96 0.59 -0.40 -11.32
CA HIS A 96 1.23 -0.45 -10.01
C HIS A 96 0.20 -0.42 -8.87
N VAL A 97 -0.84 0.41 -8.97
CA VAL A 97 -1.94 0.45 -8.01
C VAL A 97 -2.62 -0.91 -7.91
N ARG A 98 -3.05 -1.47 -9.06
CA ARG A 98 -3.75 -2.76 -9.09
C ARG A 98 -2.86 -3.89 -8.55
N SER A 99 -1.57 -3.87 -8.86
CA SER A 99 -0.59 -4.84 -8.34
C SER A 99 -0.42 -4.72 -6.82
N TYR A 100 -0.26 -3.50 -6.32
CA TYR A 100 -0.08 -3.23 -4.89
C TYR A 100 -1.33 -3.56 -4.07
N VAL A 101 -2.52 -3.21 -4.57
CA VAL A 101 -3.80 -3.58 -3.96
C VAL A 101 -3.94 -5.10 -3.86
N LYS A 102 -3.65 -5.85 -4.93
CA LYS A 102 -3.68 -7.33 -4.91
C LYS A 102 -2.69 -7.90 -3.89
N ARG A 103 -1.50 -7.31 -3.77
CA ARG A 103 -0.52 -7.68 -2.74
C ARG A 103 -1.07 -7.45 -1.33
N LEU A 104 -1.67 -6.29 -1.05
CA LEU A 104 -2.28 -6.00 0.26
C LEU A 104 -3.45 -6.91 0.58
N ILE A 105 -4.31 -7.26 -0.40
CA ILE A 105 -5.39 -8.23 -0.20
C ILE A 105 -4.81 -9.57 0.23
N LYS A 106 -3.72 -10.04 -0.41
CA LYS A 106 -3.03 -11.28 -0.03
C LYS A 106 -2.45 -11.17 1.39
N MET A 107 -1.81 -10.04 1.71
CA MET A 107 -1.21 -9.78 3.02
C MET A 107 -2.25 -9.77 4.14
N GLY A 108 -3.39 -9.10 3.90
CA GLY A 108 -4.56 -9.09 4.76
C GLY A 108 -5.12 -10.48 4.99
N LYS A 109 -5.30 -11.28 3.92
CA LYS A 109 -5.79 -12.67 4.02
C LYS A 109 -4.93 -13.56 4.92
N THR A 110 -3.61 -13.40 4.86
CA THR A 110 -2.68 -14.20 5.66
C THR A 110 -2.36 -13.60 7.03
N ASN A 111 -2.81 -12.36 7.29
CA ASN A 111 -2.41 -11.52 8.42
C ASN A 111 -0.89 -11.60 8.74
N ASP A 112 -0.07 -11.52 7.69
CA ASP A 112 1.38 -11.74 7.75
C ASP A 112 2.07 -10.61 6.98
N GLY A 113 3.06 -9.94 7.58
CA GLY A 113 3.81 -8.84 6.95
C GLY A 113 3.50 -7.44 7.48
N PHE A 114 2.42 -7.23 8.24
CA PHE A 114 2.14 -5.95 8.91
C PHE A 114 3.11 -5.65 10.08
N ASP A 115 3.80 -6.65 10.59
CA ASP A 115 4.89 -6.54 11.57
C ASP A 115 6.25 -6.26 10.94
N LYS A 116 6.40 -6.47 9.63
CA LYS A 116 7.64 -6.21 8.91
C LYS A 116 7.73 -4.73 8.58
N VAL A 117 8.24 -3.97 9.54
CA VAL A 117 8.49 -2.54 9.39
C VAL A 117 9.97 -2.18 9.27
N ALA A 118 10.78 -3.17 8.90
CA ALA A 118 12.22 -3.01 8.79
C ALA A 118 12.60 -2.09 7.61
N HIS A 119 13.53 -1.18 7.90
CA HIS A 119 14.35 -0.37 6.98
C HIS A 119 13.76 0.89 6.35
N TYR A 120 13.21 1.78 7.17
CA TYR A 120 13.18 3.21 6.85
C TYR A 120 13.65 4.00 8.08
N GLN A 121 14.93 3.82 8.42
CA GLN A 121 15.68 4.71 9.29
C GLN A 121 16.60 5.57 8.42
#